data_AF-A0A183JUC4-F1
#
_entry.id   AF-A0A183JUC4-F1
#
_cell.length_a   1.000
_cell.length_b   1.000
_cell.length_c   1.000
_cell.angle_alpha   90.00
_cell.angle_beta   90.00
_cell.angle_gamma   90.00
#
_symmetry.space_group_name_H-M   'P 1'
#
loop_
_entity.id
_entity.type
_entity.pdbx_description
1 polymer ?
#
loop_
_entity_poly.entity_id
_entity_poly.type
_entity_poly.pdbx_seq_one_letter_code
_entity_poly.pdbx_strand_id
1 'polypeptide(L)'
;MVDEDSQAVYKSRIDDLLPQIRYCAHSIGDETAATDLQRMRNQAPDGLTLLSELQLDQLLGQARSRQASQVSEVDWLGTSIPVKSEKAKIAILTVEESKSELEKAETLQARLSIYESILKLCVEAITSVRDELRTAIASEPSVTGDKNTAAVVASSKYGQTLGSEKVSRLQLLYTYLQYLKLSKTIDRTLLHIETTISSLAQGSHKRNQLATSAYPKPQELSRLYDTLVQNFQEIISLPCLVQDHIGLKDLLYAKMLSYRSYR
;
A
#
# COMPACT_ATOMS: atom_id res chain seq x y z
N MET A 1 -11.98 -24.11 44.51
CA MET A 1 -12.68 -23.38 43.45
C MET A 1 -12.20 -21.94 43.54
N VAL A 2 -11.49 -21.46 42.52
CA VAL A 2 -11.16 -20.03 42.45
C VAL A 2 -12.44 -19.33 41.99
N ASP A 3 -12.83 -18.29 42.71
CA ASP A 3 -14.02 -17.49 42.46
C ASP A 3 -13.95 -16.87 41.04
N GLU A 4 -15.00 -17.01 40.22
CA GLU A 4 -15.01 -16.58 38.80
C GLU A 4 -14.68 -15.09 38.64
N ASP A 5 -15.06 -14.27 39.62
CA ASP A 5 -14.76 -12.83 39.65
C ASP A 5 -13.25 -12.55 39.80
N SER A 6 -12.52 -13.41 40.52
CA SER A 6 -11.06 -13.28 40.64
C SER A 6 -10.34 -13.68 39.35
N GLN A 7 -10.87 -14.65 38.60
CA GLN A 7 -10.29 -15.11 37.34
C GLN A 7 -10.32 -14.02 36.26
N ALA A 8 -11.38 -13.22 36.19
CA ALA A 8 -11.49 -12.10 35.25
C ALA A 8 -10.43 -11.02 35.50
N VAL A 9 -10.19 -10.68 36.78
CA VAL A 9 -9.18 -9.70 37.18
C VAL A 9 -7.76 -10.18 36.86
N TYR A 10 -7.45 -11.46 37.13
CA TYR A 10 -6.15 -12.02 36.77
C TYR A 10 -5.93 -12.07 35.27
N LYS A 11 -6.97 -12.40 34.50
CA LYS A 11 -6.88 -12.43 33.03
C LYS A 11 -6.61 -11.04 32.46
N SER A 12 -7.33 -10.02 32.91
CA SER A 12 -7.07 -8.63 32.52
C SER A 12 -5.63 -8.22 32.86
N ARG A 13 -5.11 -8.63 34.02
CA ARG A 13 -3.74 -8.31 34.41
C ARG A 13 -2.69 -9.06 33.58
N ILE A 14 -2.98 -10.29 33.17
CA ILE A 14 -2.11 -11.06 32.26
C ILE A 14 -2.10 -10.39 30.88
N ASP A 15 -3.25 -9.96 30.38
CA ASP A 15 -3.37 -9.27 29.09
C ASP A 15 -2.59 -7.95 29.08
N ASP A 16 -2.53 -7.22 30.21
CA ASP A 16 -1.67 -6.03 30.38
C ASP A 16 -0.16 -6.34 30.37
N LEU A 17 0.24 -7.47 30.94
CA LEU A 17 1.65 -7.87 31.10
C LEU A 17 2.19 -8.59 29.86
N LEU A 18 1.33 -9.20 29.06
CA LEU A 18 1.71 -9.99 27.89
C LEU A 18 2.55 -9.19 26.85
N PRO A 19 2.22 -7.92 26.52
CA PRO A 19 3.05 -7.10 25.64
C PRO A 19 4.45 -6.87 26.20
N GLN A 20 4.59 -6.69 27.52
CA GLN A 20 5.90 -6.46 28.17
C GLN A 20 6.76 -7.74 28.15
N ILE A 21 6.14 -8.90 28.35
CA ILE A 21 6.85 -10.19 28.27
C ILE A 21 7.35 -10.45 26.85
N ARG A 22 6.51 -10.18 25.84
CA ARG A 22 6.91 -10.29 24.42
C ARG A 22 7.98 -9.26 24.04
N TYR A 23 7.92 -8.04 24.58
CA TYR A 23 8.98 -7.04 24.43
C TYR A 23 10.32 -7.56 24.98
N CYS A 24 10.32 -8.15 26.17
CA CYS A 24 11.51 -8.74 26.77
C CYS A 24 12.06 -9.90 25.92
N ALA A 25 11.19 -10.77 25.39
CA ALA A 25 11.58 -11.86 24.50
C ALA A 25 12.26 -11.34 23.21
N HIS A 26 11.68 -10.31 22.58
CA HIS A 26 12.28 -9.67 21.41
C HIS A 26 13.64 -9.03 21.74
N SER A 27 13.76 -8.37 22.89
CA SER A 27 15.01 -7.74 23.35
C SER A 27 16.14 -8.75 23.59
N ILE A 28 15.78 -10.01 23.88
CA ILE A 28 16.72 -11.14 24.05
C ILE A 28 17.07 -11.80 22.71
N GLY A 29 16.36 -11.49 21.62
CA GLY A 29 16.63 -11.96 20.26
C GLY A 29 15.57 -12.87 19.64
N ASP A 30 14.38 -12.98 20.24
CA ASP A 30 13.26 -13.71 19.64
C ASP A 30 12.58 -12.89 18.54
N GLU A 31 12.80 -13.28 17.27
CA GLU A 31 12.20 -12.61 16.11
C GLU A 31 10.68 -12.83 16.02
N THR A 32 10.16 -13.93 16.57
CA THR A 32 8.71 -14.25 16.51
C THR A 32 7.88 -13.33 17.40
N ALA A 33 8.51 -12.76 18.44
CA ALA A 33 7.88 -11.82 19.34
C ALA A 33 7.48 -10.51 18.64
N ALA A 34 8.19 -10.06 17.60
CA ALA A 34 7.81 -8.87 16.83
C ALA A 34 6.49 -9.08 16.07
N THR A 35 6.31 -10.26 15.46
CA THR A 35 5.07 -10.63 14.76
C THR A 35 3.89 -10.77 15.71
N ASP A 36 4.10 -11.37 16.89
CA ASP A 36 3.07 -11.48 17.93
C ASP A 36 2.64 -10.10 18.46
N LEU A 37 3.60 -9.19 18.66
CA LEU A 37 3.32 -7.80 19.04
C LEU A 37 2.53 -7.05 17.97
N GLN A 38 2.83 -7.26 16.68
CA GLN A 38 2.04 -6.70 15.56
C GLN A 38 0.60 -7.21 15.58
N ARG A 39 0.41 -8.51 15.86
CA ARG A 39 -0.92 -9.12 15.96
C ARG A 39 -1.72 -8.58 17.14
N MET A 40 -1.08 -8.44 18.30
CA MET A 40 -1.72 -7.89 19.50
C MET A 40 -2.17 -6.44 19.28
N ARG A 41 -1.40 -5.62 18.56
CA ARG A 41 -1.81 -4.27 18.14
C ARG A 41 -3.08 -4.29 17.29
N ASN A 42 -3.13 -5.15 16.27
CA ASN A 42 -4.25 -5.21 15.33
C ASN A 42 -5.56 -5.72 15.98
N GLN A 43 -5.47 -6.37 17.14
CA GLN A 43 -6.59 -6.97 17.85
C GLN A 43 -7.01 -6.18 19.11
N ALA A 44 -6.23 -5.20 19.57
CA ALA A 44 -6.49 -4.49 20.82
C ALA A 44 -7.55 -3.38 20.63
N PRO A 45 -8.69 -3.44 21.33
CA PRO A 45 -9.59 -2.30 21.51
C PRO A 45 -9.16 -1.52 22.77
N ASP A 46 -8.64 -0.30 22.61
CA ASP A 46 -8.47 0.75 23.65
C ASP A 46 -7.79 0.41 25.00
N GLY A 47 -7.12 -0.73 25.13
CA GLY A 47 -6.58 -1.22 26.42
C GLY A 47 -5.06 -1.08 26.63
N LEU A 48 -4.28 -0.71 25.61
CA LEU A 48 -2.83 -0.56 25.77
C LEU A 48 -2.50 0.80 26.40
N THR A 49 -1.65 0.79 27.42
CA THR A 49 -1.07 2.04 27.94
C THR A 49 -0.30 2.74 26.83
N LEU A 50 -0.51 4.06 26.66
CA LEU A 50 0.12 4.89 25.62
C LEU A 50 1.65 4.70 25.50
N LEU A 51 2.32 4.43 26.62
CA LEU A 51 3.75 4.12 26.68
C LEU A 51 4.09 2.77 26.01
N SER A 52 3.26 1.76 26.23
CA SER A 52 3.37 0.46 25.59
C SER A 52 3.11 0.58 24.09
N GLU A 53 2.11 1.35 23.66
CA GLU A 53 1.85 1.59 22.23
C GLU A 53 3.04 2.24 21.52
N LEU A 54 3.65 3.27 22.13
CA LEU A 54 4.80 3.96 21.54
C LEU A 54 6.04 3.07 21.46
N GLN A 55 6.32 2.27 22.50
CA GLN A 55 7.44 1.32 22.50
C GLN A 55 7.23 0.20 21.49
N LEU A 56 5.98 -0.28 21.34
CA LEU A 56 5.61 -1.25 20.32
C LEU A 56 5.74 -0.67 18.91
N ASP A 57 5.32 0.56 18.69
CA ASP A 57 5.48 1.24 17.40
C ASP A 57 6.95 1.44 17.03
N GLN A 58 7.80 1.78 18.00
CA GLN A 58 9.24 1.87 17.78
C GLN A 58 9.85 0.51 17.43
N LEU A 59 9.48 -0.56 18.14
CA LEU A 59 9.96 -1.91 17.85
C LEU A 59 9.46 -2.44 16.50
N LEU A 60 8.19 -2.22 16.17
CA LEU A 60 7.64 -2.59 14.86
C LEU A 60 8.33 -1.80 13.75
N GLY A 61 8.62 -0.52 13.98
CA GLY A 61 9.45 0.29 13.08
C GLY A 61 10.86 -0.30 12.90
N GLN A 62 11.51 -0.74 13.98
CA GLN A 62 12.83 -1.37 13.93
C GLN A 62 12.81 -2.74 13.25
N ALA A 63 11.83 -3.59 13.54
CA ALA A 63 11.65 -4.90 12.92
C ALA A 63 11.39 -4.75 11.41
N ARG A 64 10.50 -3.82 11.04
CA ARG A 64 10.24 -3.47 9.64
C ARG A 64 11.46 -2.92 8.94
N SER A 65 12.27 -2.07 9.59
CA SER A 65 13.52 -1.56 8.99
C SER A 65 14.57 -2.67 8.83
N ARG A 66 14.65 -3.64 9.75
CA ARG A 66 15.53 -4.83 9.60
C ARG A 66 15.08 -5.72 8.43
N GLN A 67 13.79 -5.98 8.30
CA GLN A 67 13.24 -6.74 7.17
C GLN A 67 13.39 -5.97 5.85
N ALA A 68 13.13 -4.66 5.85
CA ALA A 68 13.34 -3.78 4.69
C ALA A 68 14.83 -3.71 4.29
N SER A 69 15.76 -3.84 5.24
CA SER A 69 17.19 -3.92 4.96
C SER A 69 17.55 -5.15 4.12
N GLN A 70 16.82 -6.27 4.28
CA GLN A 70 16.99 -7.49 3.49
C GLN A 70 16.40 -7.37 2.07
N VAL A 71 15.42 -6.49 1.86
CA VAL A 71 14.88 -6.19 0.53
C VAL A 71 15.89 -5.31 -0.21
N SER A 72 16.85 -5.92 -0.91
CA SER A 72 17.84 -5.20 -1.73
C SER A 72 17.42 -5.09 -3.20
N GLU A 73 16.60 -6.02 -3.67
CA GLU A 73 16.19 -6.14 -5.07
C GLU A 73 14.71 -6.52 -5.16
N VAL A 74 14.03 -6.05 -6.20
CA VAL A 74 12.65 -6.42 -6.50
C VAL A 74 12.52 -6.84 -7.95
N ASP A 75 11.92 -8.01 -8.17
CA ASP A 75 11.67 -8.53 -9.51
C ASP A 75 10.36 -7.99 -10.06
N TRP A 76 10.44 -7.21 -11.14
CA TRP A 76 9.28 -6.70 -11.84
C TRP A 76 9.32 -7.10 -13.32
N LEU A 77 8.33 -7.91 -13.74
CA LEU A 77 8.17 -8.35 -15.15
C LEU A 77 9.44 -8.99 -15.74
N GLY A 78 10.18 -9.74 -14.91
CA GLY A 78 11.42 -10.41 -15.30
C GLY A 78 12.69 -9.55 -15.22
N THR A 79 12.60 -8.32 -14.71
CA THR A 79 13.75 -7.45 -14.45
C THR A 79 13.93 -7.22 -12.95
N SER A 80 15.14 -7.52 -12.43
CA SER A 80 15.53 -7.18 -11.07
C SER A 80 15.86 -5.68 -10.98
N ILE A 81 15.24 -4.99 -10.02
CA ILE A 81 15.44 -3.56 -9.75
C ILE A 81 16.09 -3.42 -8.37
N PRO A 82 17.32 -2.87 -8.28
CA PRO A 82 17.95 -2.63 -6.99
C PRO A 82 17.28 -1.47 -6.25
N VAL A 83 16.91 -1.70 -4.99
CA VAL A 83 16.21 -0.73 -4.14
C VAL A 83 17.17 -0.22 -3.07
N LYS A 84 17.59 1.05 -3.19
CA LYS A 84 18.47 1.70 -2.19
C LYS A 84 17.71 2.55 -1.18
N SER A 85 16.54 3.06 -1.55
CA SER A 85 15.74 3.95 -0.72
C SER A 85 14.99 3.15 0.35
N GLU A 86 15.22 3.47 1.62
CA GLU A 86 14.57 2.78 2.77
C GLU A 86 13.04 2.87 2.70
N LYS A 87 12.51 4.03 2.27
CA LYS A 87 11.06 4.22 2.11
C LYS A 87 10.47 3.32 1.03
N ALA A 88 11.21 3.11 -0.07
CA ALA A 88 10.78 2.20 -1.14
C ALA A 88 10.80 0.74 -0.67
N LYS A 89 11.82 0.34 0.11
CA LYS A 89 11.90 -1.00 0.70
C LYS A 89 10.74 -1.28 1.64
N ILE A 90 10.44 -0.35 2.55
CA ILE A 90 9.29 -0.46 3.46
C ILE A 90 7.98 -0.58 2.70
N ALA A 91 7.76 0.23 1.66
CA ALA A 91 6.54 0.18 0.86
C ALA A 91 6.38 -1.17 0.13
N ILE A 92 7.46 -1.70 -0.46
CA ILE A 92 7.45 -3.00 -1.15
C ILE A 92 7.17 -4.13 -0.17
N LEU A 93 7.88 -4.17 0.96
CA LEU A 93 7.67 -5.17 2.00
C LEU A 93 6.24 -5.13 2.54
N THR A 94 5.70 -3.95 2.81
CA THR A 94 4.32 -3.81 3.29
C THR A 94 3.32 -4.33 2.27
N VAL A 95 3.57 -4.13 0.97
CA VAL A 95 2.73 -4.71 -0.09
C VAL A 95 2.79 -6.24 -0.07
N GLU A 96 3.93 -6.85 0.22
CA GLU A 96 4.05 -8.30 0.34
C GLU A 96 3.36 -8.84 1.59
N GLU A 97 3.62 -8.25 2.76
CA GLU A 97 2.97 -8.61 4.03
C GLU A 97 1.46 -8.47 3.96
N SER A 98 0.98 -7.40 3.32
CA SER A 98 -0.45 -7.13 3.20
C SER A 98 -1.21 -8.23 2.47
N LYS A 99 -0.57 -9.02 1.59
CA LYS A 99 -1.23 -10.16 0.94
C LYS A 99 -1.71 -11.18 1.97
N SER A 100 -0.86 -11.48 2.97
CA SER A 100 -1.23 -12.38 4.06
C SER A 100 -2.21 -11.73 5.05
N GLU A 101 -2.07 -10.42 5.30
CA GLU A 101 -3.01 -9.70 6.17
C GLU A 101 -4.42 -9.62 5.56
N LEU A 102 -4.53 -9.47 4.24
CA LEU A 102 -5.80 -9.45 3.52
C LEU A 102 -6.55 -10.78 3.57
N GLU A 103 -5.85 -11.90 3.51
CA GLU A 103 -6.44 -13.24 3.64
C GLU A 103 -7.06 -13.45 5.03
N LYS A 104 -6.44 -12.87 6.06
CA LYS A 104 -6.90 -12.93 7.46
C LYS A 104 -8.00 -11.92 7.77
N ALA A 105 -8.17 -10.89 6.94
CA ALA A 105 -9.16 -9.85 7.16
C ALA A 105 -10.57 -10.33 6.75
N GLU A 106 -11.42 -10.56 7.76
CA GLU A 106 -12.82 -11.01 7.58
C GLU A 106 -13.77 -9.87 7.19
N THR A 107 -13.45 -8.63 7.56
CA THR A 107 -14.31 -7.46 7.30
C THR A 107 -13.82 -6.63 6.12
N LEU A 108 -14.76 -6.11 5.32
CA LEU A 108 -14.46 -5.19 4.22
C LEU A 108 -13.76 -3.92 4.74
N GLN A 109 -14.14 -3.43 5.93
CA GLN A 109 -13.55 -2.24 6.52
C GLN A 109 -12.07 -2.43 6.91
N ALA A 110 -11.70 -3.60 7.44
CA ALA A 110 -10.30 -3.91 7.73
C ALA A 110 -9.46 -3.97 6.44
N ARG A 111 -10.00 -4.59 5.37
CA ARG A 111 -9.32 -4.62 4.06
C ARG A 111 -9.11 -3.22 3.49
N LEU A 112 -10.10 -2.33 3.60
CA LEU A 112 -9.96 -0.93 3.17
C LEU A 112 -8.86 -0.19 3.95
N SER A 113 -8.81 -0.35 5.27
CA SER A 113 -7.77 0.28 6.11
C SER A 113 -6.36 -0.19 5.74
N ILE A 114 -6.19 -1.47 5.42
CA ILE A 114 -4.91 -2.01 4.94
C ILE A 114 -4.51 -1.34 3.62
N TYR A 115 -5.42 -1.24 2.66
CA TYR A 115 -5.13 -0.56 1.38
C TYR A 115 -4.81 0.93 1.54
N GLU A 116 -5.47 1.64 2.46
CA GLU A 116 -5.17 3.04 2.76
C GLU A 116 -3.76 3.22 3.33
N SER A 117 -3.36 2.34 4.24
CA SER A 117 -2.01 2.31 4.81
C SER A 117 -0.95 2.08 3.74
N ILE A 118 -1.15 1.08 2.87
CA ILE A 118 -0.24 0.78 1.76
C ILE A 118 -0.12 1.98 0.81
N LEU A 119 -1.25 2.57 0.42
CA LEU A 119 -1.25 3.69 -0.53
C LEU A 119 -0.51 4.90 0.03
N LYS A 120 -0.62 5.16 1.34
CA LYS A 120 0.16 6.21 2.01
C LYS A 120 1.66 5.95 1.90
N LEU A 121 2.11 4.73 2.22
CA LEU A 121 3.52 4.33 2.10
C LEU A 121 4.03 4.39 0.66
N CYS A 122 3.22 3.96 -0.31
CA CYS A 122 3.58 4.09 -1.73
C CYS A 122 3.78 5.55 -2.13
N VAL A 123 2.91 6.46 -1.71
CA VAL A 123 3.05 7.89 -2.00
C VAL A 123 4.32 8.47 -1.39
N GLU A 124 4.63 8.12 -0.15
CA GLU A 124 5.87 8.54 0.54
C GLU A 124 7.15 7.97 -0.11
N ALA A 125 7.09 6.73 -0.60
CA ALA A 125 8.18 6.12 -1.37
C ALA A 125 8.37 6.80 -2.73
N ILE A 126 7.27 7.09 -3.44
CA ILE A 126 7.29 7.77 -4.74
C ILE A 126 7.89 9.17 -4.60
N THR A 127 7.53 9.93 -3.57
CA THR A 127 8.11 11.27 -3.35
C THR A 127 9.60 11.18 -3.04
N SER A 128 10.02 10.23 -2.20
CA SER A 128 11.44 10.00 -1.90
C SER A 128 12.26 9.68 -3.14
N VAL A 129 11.82 8.72 -3.96
CA VAL A 129 12.53 8.32 -5.18
C VAL A 129 12.51 9.45 -6.22
N ARG A 130 11.44 10.25 -6.28
CA ARG A 130 11.36 11.43 -7.16
C ARG A 130 12.37 12.50 -6.75
N ASP A 131 12.54 12.75 -5.46
CA ASP A 131 13.50 13.74 -4.96
C ASP A 131 14.95 13.26 -5.17
N GLU A 132 15.21 11.97 -4.96
CA GLU A 132 16.48 11.32 -5.31
C GLU A 132 16.77 11.43 -6.81
N LEU A 133 15.78 11.18 -7.67
CA LEU A 133 15.89 11.31 -9.12
C LEU A 133 16.19 12.75 -9.54
N ARG A 134 15.50 13.74 -8.96
CA ARG A 134 15.75 15.16 -9.21
C ARG A 134 17.17 15.56 -8.82
N THR A 135 17.64 15.08 -7.67
CA THR A 135 19.01 15.33 -7.19
C THR A 135 20.04 14.67 -8.09
N ALA A 136 19.80 13.43 -8.53
CA ALA A 136 20.69 12.71 -9.44
C ALA A 136 20.82 13.43 -10.79
N ILE A 137 19.72 13.91 -11.36
CA ILE A 137 19.71 14.70 -12.60
C ILE A 137 20.44 16.04 -12.41
N ALA A 138 20.22 16.74 -11.28
CA ALA A 138 20.89 18.01 -10.99
C ALA A 138 22.40 17.87 -10.77
N SER A 139 22.87 16.69 -10.35
CA SER A 139 24.29 16.40 -10.16
C SER A 139 25.04 15.99 -11.43
N GLU A 140 24.35 15.80 -12.57
CA GLU A 140 25.01 15.46 -13.83
C GLU A 140 25.63 16.70 -14.49
N PRO A 141 26.94 16.68 -14.84
CA PRO A 141 27.62 17.85 -15.39
C PRO A 141 27.31 18.20 -16.85
N SER A 142 26.24 17.70 -17.48
CA SER A 142 26.03 17.92 -18.93
C SER A 142 24.64 18.42 -19.32
N VAL A 143 24.68 19.51 -20.10
CA VAL A 143 23.67 20.06 -21.02
C VAL A 143 22.77 21.16 -20.45
N THR A 144 23.37 22.36 -20.43
CA THR A 144 22.82 23.64 -20.92
C THR A 144 21.36 23.99 -20.61
N GLY A 145 21.20 25.01 -19.75
CA GLY A 145 20.66 26.28 -20.24
C GLY A 145 19.14 26.47 -20.37
N ASP A 146 18.30 25.44 -20.27
CA ASP A 146 16.85 25.63 -20.44
C ASP A 146 16.05 25.39 -19.16
N LYS A 147 15.43 26.47 -18.67
CA LYS A 147 14.73 26.61 -17.39
C LYS A 147 13.37 25.87 -17.30
N ASN A 148 13.24 24.68 -17.89
CA ASN A 148 12.04 23.85 -17.77
C ASN A 148 12.35 22.46 -17.18
N THR A 149 12.94 22.47 -15.97
CA THR A 149 13.29 21.28 -15.18
C THR A 149 12.10 20.46 -14.68
N ALA A 150 10.87 21.01 -14.74
CA ALA A 150 9.65 20.28 -14.42
C ALA A 150 9.11 19.43 -15.59
N ALA A 151 9.40 19.82 -16.84
CA ALA A 151 8.89 19.13 -18.02
C ALA A 151 9.73 17.90 -18.40
N VAL A 152 11.03 17.85 -18.05
CA VAL A 152 11.90 16.70 -18.33
C VAL A 152 11.45 15.44 -17.57
N VAL A 153 10.89 15.61 -16.37
CA VAL A 153 10.35 14.50 -15.56
C VAL A 153 9.00 14.01 -16.09
N ALA A 154 8.25 14.85 -16.82
CA ALA A 154 6.94 14.54 -17.36
C ALA A 154 6.94 14.13 -18.85
N SER A 155 7.96 14.53 -19.61
CA SER A 155 8.00 14.43 -21.08
C SER A 155 9.14 13.59 -21.64
N SER A 156 9.89 12.85 -20.83
CA SER A 156 10.84 11.84 -21.33
C SER A 156 10.07 10.62 -21.86
N LYS A 157 9.41 10.81 -23.01
CA LYS A 157 9.33 9.75 -24.01
C LYS A 157 10.77 9.49 -24.45
N TYR A 158 11.16 8.22 -24.44
CA TYR A 158 12.49 7.69 -24.81
C TYR A 158 13.56 8.01 -23.74
N GLY A 159 14.22 7.03 -23.11
CA GLY A 159 14.56 5.71 -23.65
C GLY A 159 15.66 5.79 -24.72
N GLN A 160 16.55 6.78 -24.64
CA GLN A 160 17.92 6.84 -25.19
C GLN A 160 18.42 8.28 -25.09
N THR A 161 18.73 8.71 -23.88
CA THR A 161 19.64 9.83 -23.66
C THR A 161 20.61 9.39 -22.59
N LEU A 162 21.88 9.65 -22.85
CA LEU A 162 23.09 9.33 -22.09
C LEU A 162 23.06 9.91 -20.66
N GLY A 163 22.10 9.49 -19.83
CA GLY A 163 22.08 9.72 -18.39
C GLY A 163 22.79 8.57 -17.69
N SER A 164 23.43 8.85 -16.56
CA SER A 164 24.09 7.84 -15.74
C SER A 164 23.17 6.64 -15.50
N GLU A 165 23.75 5.43 -15.48
CA GLU A 165 23.09 4.18 -15.07
C GLU A 165 22.31 4.33 -13.74
N LYS A 166 22.72 5.29 -12.89
CA LYS A 166 22.00 5.65 -11.67
C LYS A 166 20.62 6.29 -11.95
N VAL A 167 20.53 7.21 -12.91
CA VAL A 167 19.29 7.90 -13.30
C VAL A 167 18.30 6.91 -13.90
N SER A 168 18.74 6.05 -14.83
CA SER A 168 17.87 5.02 -15.44
C SER A 168 17.32 4.03 -14.41
N ARG A 169 18.14 3.59 -13.44
CA ARG A 169 17.67 2.72 -12.35
C ARG A 169 16.62 3.39 -11.46
N LEU A 170 16.84 4.66 -11.10
CA LEU A 170 15.87 5.43 -10.31
C LEU A 170 14.57 5.68 -11.07
N GLN A 171 14.63 5.90 -12.38
CA GLN A 171 13.44 6.00 -13.25
C GLN A 171 12.65 4.68 -13.28
N LEU A 172 13.34 3.54 -13.38
CA LEU A 172 12.70 2.22 -13.37
C LEU A 172 12.02 1.95 -12.01
N LEU A 173 12.72 2.21 -10.90
CA LEU A 173 12.15 2.09 -9.55
C LEU A 173 10.96 3.03 -9.34
N TYR A 174 11.05 4.28 -9.80
CA TYR A 174 9.94 5.23 -9.75
C TYR A 174 8.71 4.69 -10.49
N THR A 175 8.92 4.12 -11.67
CA THR A 175 7.84 3.58 -12.51
C THR A 175 7.20 2.34 -11.86
N TYR A 176 8.01 1.48 -11.26
CA TYR A 176 7.53 0.34 -10.47
C TYR A 176 6.67 0.78 -9.27
N LEU A 177 7.11 1.77 -8.50
CA LEU A 177 6.34 2.30 -7.37
C LEU A 177 5.02 2.95 -7.83
N GLN A 178 5.02 3.62 -8.98
CA GLN A 178 3.80 4.15 -9.60
C GLN A 178 2.84 3.03 -10.01
N TYR A 179 3.36 1.95 -10.59
CA TYR A 179 2.59 0.74 -10.88
C TYR A 179 1.98 0.14 -9.61
N LEU A 180 2.77 -0.02 -8.54
CA LEU A 180 2.27 -0.53 -7.25
C LEU A 180 1.13 0.32 -6.71
N LYS A 181 1.30 1.65 -6.68
CA LYS A 181 0.26 2.58 -6.24
C LYS A 181 -1.03 2.43 -7.07
N LEU A 182 -0.93 2.40 -8.39
CA LEU A 182 -2.10 2.28 -9.27
C LEU A 182 -2.78 0.92 -9.12
N SER A 183 -2.00 -0.16 -9.06
CA SER A 183 -2.50 -1.51 -8.81
C SER A 183 -3.28 -1.59 -7.49
N LYS A 184 -2.73 -1.04 -6.40
CA LYS A 184 -3.41 -1.00 -5.10
C LYS A 184 -4.60 -0.04 -5.07
N THR A 185 -4.60 1.00 -5.90
CA THR A 185 -5.76 1.89 -6.08
C THR A 185 -6.90 1.18 -6.79
N ILE A 186 -6.60 0.32 -7.77
CA ILE A 186 -7.58 -0.53 -8.44
C ILE A 186 -8.20 -1.50 -7.43
N ASP A 187 -7.37 -2.21 -6.66
CA ASP A 187 -7.85 -3.16 -5.64
C ASP A 187 -8.80 -2.47 -4.63
N ARG A 188 -8.42 -1.30 -4.10
CA ARG A 188 -9.26 -0.51 -3.18
C ARG A 188 -10.56 -0.05 -3.85
N THR A 189 -10.50 0.40 -5.10
CA THR A 189 -11.70 0.85 -5.84
C THR A 189 -12.67 -0.32 -6.06
N LEU A 190 -12.17 -1.52 -6.33
CA LEU A 190 -13.00 -2.73 -6.42
C LEU A 190 -13.69 -3.05 -5.10
N LEU A 191 -13.00 -2.93 -3.96
CA LEU A 191 -13.62 -3.08 -2.64
C LEU A 191 -14.71 -2.04 -2.36
N HIS A 192 -14.52 -0.78 -2.78
CA HIS A 192 -15.56 0.23 -2.66
C HIS A 192 -16.79 -0.09 -3.53
N ILE A 193 -16.58 -0.64 -4.72
CA ILE A 193 -17.66 -1.13 -5.59
C ILE A 193 -18.40 -2.27 -4.90
N GLU A 194 -17.70 -3.26 -4.38
CA GLU A 194 -18.29 -4.39 -3.64
C GLU A 194 -19.10 -3.92 -2.43
N THR A 195 -18.55 -2.95 -1.67
CA THR A 195 -19.22 -2.34 -0.52
C THR A 195 -20.50 -1.60 -0.96
N THR A 196 -20.42 -0.84 -2.06
CA THR A 196 -21.56 -0.09 -2.60
C THR A 196 -22.66 -1.04 -3.08
N ILE A 197 -22.30 -2.09 -3.83
CA ILE A 197 -23.25 -3.12 -4.30
C ILE A 197 -23.90 -3.85 -3.11
N SER A 198 -23.11 -4.25 -2.11
CA SER A 198 -23.62 -4.91 -0.91
C SER A 198 -24.60 -4.03 -0.13
N SER A 199 -24.30 -2.73 -0.01
CA SER A 199 -25.19 -1.77 0.65
C SER A 199 -26.50 -1.55 -0.12
N LEU A 200 -26.45 -1.55 -1.46
CA LEU A 200 -27.64 -1.47 -2.32
C LEU A 200 -28.52 -2.71 -2.19
N ALA A 201 -27.91 -3.90 -2.14
CA ALA A 201 -28.64 -5.15 -1.95
C ALA A 201 -29.36 -5.21 -0.59
N GLN A 202 -28.71 -4.74 0.48
CA GLN A 202 -29.28 -4.71 1.84
C GLN A 202 -30.31 -3.59 2.04
N GLY A 203 -30.20 -2.48 1.30
CA GLY A 203 -31.11 -1.33 1.33
C GLY A 203 -32.55 -1.62 0.86
N SER A 204 -32.79 -2.79 0.26
CA SER A 204 -34.12 -3.26 -0.20
C SER A 204 -35.13 -3.50 0.94
N HIS A 205 -34.69 -3.63 2.20
CA HIS A 205 -35.52 -4.12 3.31
C HIS A 205 -35.86 -3.11 4.43
N LYS A 206 -35.40 -1.85 4.39
CA LYS A 206 -35.77 -0.85 5.41
C LYS A 206 -36.63 0.27 4.83
N ARG A 207 -37.85 -0.07 4.37
CA ARG A 207 -38.94 0.90 4.22
C ARG A 207 -39.49 1.22 5.60
N ASN A 208 -38.99 2.28 6.20
CA ASN A 208 -39.75 3.21 7.04
C ASN A 208 -38.77 4.22 7.64
N GLN A 209 -38.60 5.35 6.97
CA GLN A 209 -38.62 6.68 7.59
C GLN A 209 -38.30 7.74 6.53
N LEU A 210 -38.99 8.86 6.65
CA LEU A 210 -38.81 10.07 5.85
C LEU A 210 -37.37 10.59 6.03
N ALA A 211 -36.46 10.19 5.15
CA ALA A 211 -35.14 10.77 5.06
C ALA A 211 -34.78 10.94 3.59
N THR A 212 -34.56 12.19 3.20
CA THR A 212 -34.09 12.58 1.87
C THR A 212 -32.78 11.86 1.53
N SER A 213 -32.79 11.06 0.45
CA SER A 213 -31.60 10.64 -0.32
C SER A 213 -30.47 9.92 0.43
N ALA A 214 -30.75 8.85 1.19
CA ALA A 214 -29.73 7.95 1.75
C ALA A 214 -29.52 6.66 0.92
N TYR A 215 -29.73 6.71 -0.40
CA TYR A 215 -29.31 5.64 -1.31
C TYR A 215 -27.92 5.99 -1.86
N PRO A 216 -26.97 5.04 -1.94
CA PRO A 216 -25.84 5.18 -2.85
C PRO A 216 -26.43 5.43 -4.23
N LYS A 217 -26.32 6.66 -4.73
CA LYS A 217 -26.91 6.98 -6.03
C LYS A 217 -26.23 6.07 -7.06
N PRO A 218 -26.96 5.50 -8.04
CA PRO A 218 -26.35 4.76 -9.15
C PRO A 218 -25.18 5.50 -9.82
N GLN A 219 -25.20 6.84 -9.72
CA GLN A 219 -24.14 7.77 -10.12
C GLN A 219 -22.80 7.52 -9.41
N GLU A 220 -22.78 7.18 -8.11
CA GLU A 220 -21.54 6.87 -7.38
C GLU A 220 -20.90 5.58 -7.89
N LEU A 221 -21.71 4.57 -8.19
CA LEU A 221 -21.21 3.31 -8.76
C LEU A 221 -20.58 3.54 -10.14
N SER A 222 -21.25 4.33 -11.01
CA SER A 222 -20.68 4.75 -12.30
C SER A 222 -19.35 5.49 -12.12
N ARG A 223 -19.26 6.39 -11.14
CA ARG A 223 -18.03 7.16 -10.87
C ARG A 223 -16.88 6.25 -10.42
N LEU A 224 -17.16 5.21 -9.65
CA LEU A 224 -16.15 4.22 -9.25
C LEU A 224 -15.65 3.40 -10.45
N TYR A 225 -16.54 3.01 -11.38
CA TYR A 225 -16.12 2.36 -12.63
C TYR A 225 -15.32 3.29 -13.55
N ASP A 226 -15.72 4.56 -13.69
CA ASP A 226 -14.93 5.55 -14.43
C ASP A 226 -13.52 5.71 -13.81
N THR A 227 -13.43 5.71 -12.46
CA THR A 227 -12.17 5.75 -11.73
C THR A 227 -11.32 4.50 -12.02
N LEU A 228 -11.91 3.30 -12.05
CA LEU A 228 -11.20 2.08 -12.44
C LEU A 228 -10.62 2.16 -13.85
N VAL A 229 -11.45 2.57 -14.81
CA VAL A 229 -11.04 2.72 -16.22
C VAL A 229 -9.88 3.70 -16.33
N GLN A 230 -9.92 4.82 -15.60
CA GLN A 230 -8.84 5.79 -15.58
C GLN A 230 -7.54 5.20 -14.98
N ASN A 231 -7.61 4.47 -13.87
CA ASN A 231 -6.43 3.82 -13.30
C ASN A 231 -5.80 2.78 -14.26
N PHE A 232 -6.60 1.99 -14.96
CA PHE A 232 -6.08 1.07 -15.99
C PHE A 232 -5.42 1.82 -17.14
N GLN A 233 -6.02 2.90 -17.60
CA GLN A 233 -5.44 3.76 -18.64
C GLN A 233 -4.09 4.34 -18.20
N GLU A 234 -3.99 4.78 -16.94
CA GLU A 234 -2.74 5.26 -16.35
C GLU A 234 -1.67 4.16 -16.30
N ILE A 235 -2.01 2.93 -15.87
CA ILE A 235 -1.07 1.78 -15.88
C ILE A 235 -0.58 1.49 -17.30
N ILE A 236 -1.49 1.44 -18.28
CA ILE A 236 -1.12 1.18 -19.69
C ILE A 236 -0.20 2.28 -20.24
N SER A 237 -0.37 3.52 -19.77
CA SER A 237 0.46 4.65 -20.18
C SER A 237 1.80 4.74 -19.46
N LEU A 238 2.03 3.95 -18.40
CA LEU A 238 3.31 3.94 -17.71
C LEU A 238 4.44 3.57 -18.69
N PRO A 239 5.59 4.25 -18.61
CA PRO A 239 6.75 3.93 -19.43
C PRO A 239 7.33 2.54 -19.08
N CYS A 240 8.28 2.07 -19.90
CA CYS A 240 9.06 0.84 -19.65
C CYS A 240 8.24 -0.47 -19.76
N LEU A 241 8.62 -1.49 -18.97
CA LEU A 241 8.26 -2.90 -19.15
C LEU A 241 6.76 -3.20 -19.33
N VAL A 242 5.85 -2.34 -18.87
CA VAL A 242 4.41 -2.55 -19.10
C VAL A 242 4.05 -2.46 -20.58
N GLN A 243 4.73 -1.60 -21.36
CA GLN A 243 4.49 -1.45 -22.79
C GLN A 243 5.14 -2.57 -23.60
N ASP A 244 6.29 -3.07 -23.13
CA ASP A 244 7.12 -4.05 -23.83
C ASP A 244 6.77 -5.51 -23.48
N HIS A 245 6.07 -5.74 -22.38
CA HIS A 245 5.69 -7.08 -21.95
C HIS A 245 4.55 -7.65 -22.82
N ILE A 246 4.86 -8.76 -23.48
CA ILE A 246 3.94 -9.48 -24.37
C ILE A 246 2.65 -9.85 -23.63
N GLY A 247 1.50 -9.50 -24.20
CA GLY A 247 0.17 -9.86 -23.69
C GLY A 247 -0.31 -9.12 -22.43
N LEU A 248 0.56 -8.46 -21.67
CA LEU A 248 0.15 -7.71 -20.47
C LEU A 248 -0.71 -6.50 -20.86
N LYS A 249 -0.27 -5.76 -21.87
CA LYS A 249 -1.01 -4.62 -22.41
C LYS A 249 -2.41 -5.04 -22.88
N ASP A 250 -2.51 -6.12 -23.65
CA ASP A 250 -3.79 -6.64 -24.15
C ASP A 250 -4.70 -7.09 -23.01
N LEU A 251 -4.15 -7.77 -21.98
CA LEU A 251 -4.89 -8.14 -20.78
C LEU A 251 -5.44 -6.93 -20.03
N LEU A 252 -4.64 -5.88 -19.87
CA LEU A 252 -5.06 -4.64 -19.22
C LEU A 252 -6.14 -3.91 -20.05
N TYR A 253 -6.03 -3.90 -21.38
CA TYR A 253 -7.07 -3.38 -22.26
C TYR A 253 -8.38 -4.18 -22.16
N ALA A 254 -8.30 -5.51 -22.13
CA ALA A 254 -9.48 -6.37 -21.97
C ALA A 254 -10.19 -6.12 -20.64
N LYS A 255 -9.42 -6.04 -19.53
CA LYS A 255 -9.96 -5.66 -18.21
C LYS A 255 -10.60 -4.29 -18.24
N MET A 256 -9.92 -3.28 -18.79
CA MET A 256 -10.48 -1.93 -18.92
C MET A 256 -11.79 -1.92 -19.72
N LEU A 257 -11.86 -2.67 -20.82
CA LEU A 257 -13.06 -2.78 -21.66
C LEU A 257 -14.22 -3.41 -20.89
N SER A 258 -13.96 -4.47 -20.09
CA SER A 258 -15.00 -5.07 -19.23
C SER A 258 -15.55 -4.09 -18.20
N TYR A 259 -14.73 -3.21 -17.63
CA TYR A 259 -15.22 -2.21 -16.67
C TYR A 259 -15.98 -1.07 -17.35
N ARG A 260 -15.63 -0.73 -18.60
CA ARG A 260 -16.40 0.25 -19.39
C ARG A 260 -17.83 -0.19 -19.67
N SER A 261 -18.10 -1.49 -19.78
CA SER A 261 -19.48 -1.97 -20.00
C SER A 261 -20.39 -1.89 -18.77
N TYR A 262 -19.84 -1.63 -17.57
CA TYR A 262 -20.63 -1.45 -16.34
C TYR A 262 -20.97 0.03 -16.05
N ARG A 263 -20.54 0.94 -16.91
CA ARG A 263 -21.00 2.34 -16.94
C ARG A 263 -22.37 2.43 -17.59
#